data_AF-A0AAD7UH49-F1
#
_entry.id   AF-A0AAD7UH49-F1
#
_cell.length_a   1.000
_cell.length_b   1.000
_cell.length_c   1.000
_cell.angle_alpha   90.00
_cell.angle_beta   90.00
_cell.angle_gamma   90.00
#
_symmetry.space_group_name_H-M   'P 1'
#
loop_
_entity.id
_entity.type
_entity.pdbx_description
1 polymer ?
#
loop_
_entity_poly.entity_id
_entity_poly.type
_entity_poly.pdbx_seq_one_letter_code
_entity_poly.pdbx_strand_id
1 'polypeptide(L)'
;MTSSTRGWELGLAAAGGALASSLAMYLSMRRRRQRIRRVATSFVPTWSPGDTQQQEVVPPASLTLAPEDLKSKYNFFISAYVPRPIALVSSISYDGLINIAPFSYSGIVNHDPGTIVFSCVDKRKGGGDTLKNVKATREFVVHVVSEWYVEAANHTCGNFAPDVNEFESAGLRMISSTKVKPPRAAEAALAMECRVDHIIPMHNDTGAVTATMVVGRVVLIHVHEPAFDADKGVVLPEKLRPMARLGGNTYSTIGDIFDIARPKVISS
;
A
#
# COMPACT_ATOMS: atom_id res chain seq x y z
N MET A 1 -52.02 39.42 -3.96
CA MET A 1 -51.55 38.76 -5.19
C MET A 1 -50.29 39.48 -5.67
N THR A 2 -49.36 38.73 -6.31
CA THR A 2 -47.98 39.07 -6.81
C THR A 2 -46.87 39.00 -5.74
N SER A 3 -46.26 37.82 -5.47
CA SER A 3 -45.13 37.12 -6.15
C SER A 3 -43.75 37.75 -5.84
N SER A 4 -42.90 37.21 -4.95
CA SER A 4 -42.09 35.97 -5.03
C SER A 4 -41.27 35.85 -6.32
N THR A 5 -39.95 36.07 -6.23
CA THR A 5 -38.86 35.20 -6.72
C THR A 5 -37.52 35.97 -6.79
N ARG A 6 -36.62 35.80 -5.80
CA ARG A 6 -35.16 35.95 -5.99
C ARG A 6 -34.45 35.07 -4.97
N GLY A 7 -33.74 34.04 -5.43
CA GLY A 7 -32.85 33.27 -4.57
C GLY A 7 -32.51 31.85 -5.01
N TRP A 8 -32.22 31.60 -6.30
CA TRP A 8 -31.81 30.25 -6.76
C TRP A 8 -30.78 30.22 -7.90
N GLU A 9 -29.95 31.25 -8.11
CA GLU A 9 -28.98 31.24 -9.24
C GLU A 9 -27.49 31.20 -8.87
N LEU A 10 -27.10 31.09 -7.60
CA LEU A 10 -25.67 31.07 -7.21
C LEU A 10 -25.10 29.66 -6.91
N GLY A 11 -25.87 28.59 -7.16
CA GLY A 11 -25.47 27.22 -6.79
C GLY A 11 -24.83 26.35 -7.87
N LEU A 12 -24.94 26.69 -9.17
CA LEU A 12 -24.51 25.77 -10.25
C LEU A 12 -23.10 26.02 -10.81
N ALA A 13 -22.49 27.18 -10.54
CA ALA A 13 -21.18 27.50 -11.15
C ALA A 13 -19.99 26.83 -10.43
N ALA A 14 -20.10 26.52 -9.13
CA ALA A 14 -18.99 25.97 -8.34
C ALA A 14 -18.79 24.45 -8.54
N ALA A 15 -19.84 23.70 -8.87
CA ALA A 15 -19.76 22.25 -9.07
C ALA A 15 -19.11 21.85 -10.40
N GLY A 16 -19.19 22.70 -11.43
CA GLY A 16 -18.59 22.45 -12.75
C GLY A 16 -17.05 22.53 -12.78
N GLY A 17 -16.46 23.38 -11.94
CA GLY A 17 -15.00 23.60 -11.91
C GLY A 17 -14.19 22.47 -11.26
N ALA A 18 -14.77 21.79 -10.26
CA ALA A 18 -14.12 20.67 -9.55
C ALA A 18 -14.09 19.38 -10.38
N LEU A 19 -15.16 19.11 -11.15
CA LEU A 19 -15.23 17.98 -12.08
C LEU A 19 -14.32 18.18 -13.29
N ALA A 20 -14.24 19.40 -13.83
CA ALA A 20 -13.35 19.72 -14.94
C ALA A 20 -11.86 19.60 -14.56
N SER A 21 -11.49 20.00 -13.32
CA SER A 21 -10.12 19.87 -12.81
C SER A 21 -9.73 18.40 -12.53
N SER A 22 -10.66 17.59 -12.01
CA SER A 22 -10.44 16.13 -11.85
C SER A 22 -10.30 15.42 -13.20
N LEU A 23 -11.10 15.79 -14.20
CA LEU A 23 -11.03 15.22 -15.54
C LEU A 23 -9.76 15.68 -16.29
N ALA A 24 -9.34 16.94 -16.12
CA ALA A 24 -8.10 17.46 -16.70
C ALA A 24 -6.85 16.82 -16.08
N MET A 25 -6.85 16.55 -14.78
CA MET A 25 -5.78 15.79 -14.10
C MET A 25 -5.78 14.31 -14.55
N TYR A 26 -6.96 13.70 -14.68
CA TYR A 26 -7.13 12.34 -15.22
C TYR A 26 -6.70 12.22 -16.70
N LEU A 27 -6.95 13.26 -17.52
CA LEU A 27 -6.56 13.31 -18.93
C LEU A 27 -5.07 13.68 -19.11
N SER A 28 -4.49 14.48 -18.21
CA SER A 28 -3.06 14.81 -18.15
C SER A 28 -2.20 13.57 -17.82
N MET A 29 -2.71 12.65 -17.00
CA MET A 29 -2.08 11.36 -16.68
C MET A 29 -1.92 10.41 -17.89
N ARG A 30 -2.51 10.72 -19.06
CA ARG A 30 -2.40 9.89 -20.28
C ARG A 30 -1.02 9.88 -20.95
N ARG A 31 0.01 10.59 -20.46
CA ARG A 31 1.28 10.76 -21.20
C ARG A 31 2.43 9.79 -20.90
N ARG A 32 2.28 8.81 -20.00
CA ARG A 32 3.20 7.65 -19.93
C ARG A 32 2.42 6.34 -19.90
N ARG A 33 2.17 5.75 -21.07
CA ARG A 33 1.77 4.34 -21.16
C ARG A 33 2.97 3.50 -20.71
N GLN A 34 2.98 3.03 -19.45
CA GLN A 34 3.72 1.81 -19.13
C GLN A 34 2.99 0.69 -19.88
N ARG A 35 3.46 0.37 -21.08
CA ARG A 35 3.07 -0.87 -21.72
C ARG A 35 3.84 -1.94 -20.98
N ILE A 36 3.13 -2.92 -20.41
CA ILE A 36 3.74 -4.24 -20.21
C ILE A 36 4.16 -4.65 -21.62
N ARG A 37 5.44 -4.53 -21.93
CA ARG A 37 5.97 -5.20 -23.10
C ARG A 37 5.84 -6.67 -22.72
N ARG A 38 4.87 -7.38 -23.34
CA ARG A 38 5.09 -8.79 -23.63
C ARG A 38 6.37 -8.80 -24.44
N VAL A 39 7.50 -8.95 -23.78
CA VAL A 39 8.70 -9.32 -24.47
C VAL A 39 8.36 -10.72 -24.95
N ALA A 40 8.01 -10.86 -26.24
CA ALA A 40 7.65 -12.14 -26.86
C ALA A 40 8.73 -13.20 -26.62
N THR A 41 9.92 -12.72 -26.30
CA THR A 41 11.00 -13.40 -25.64
C THR A 41 11.17 -12.74 -24.27
N SER A 42 10.88 -13.38 -23.13
CA SER A 42 11.80 -13.19 -21.99
C SER A 42 13.19 -13.24 -22.61
N PHE A 43 14.07 -12.23 -22.42
CA PHE A 43 15.44 -12.24 -22.98
C PHE A 43 15.84 -13.68 -23.23
N VAL A 44 15.89 -14.16 -24.49
CA VAL A 44 16.03 -15.61 -24.72
C VAL A 44 17.21 -15.98 -23.89
N PRO A 45 17.00 -16.70 -22.76
CA PRO A 45 18.03 -16.72 -21.76
C PRO A 45 19.20 -17.38 -22.46
N THR A 46 20.37 -16.75 -22.42
CA THR A 46 21.58 -17.34 -23.03
C THR A 46 22.03 -18.60 -22.26
N TRP A 47 21.20 -19.04 -21.32
CA TRP A 47 21.39 -20.04 -20.30
C TRP A 47 20.23 -21.04 -20.37
N SER A 48 20.55 -22.32 -20.25
CA SER A 48 19.63 -23.45 -20.13
C SER A 48 19.69 -24.07 -18.73
N PRO A 49 18.63 -24.76 -18.27
CA PRO A 49 18.69 -25.53 -17.03
C PRO A 49 19.90 -26.46 -16.98
N GLY A 50 20.79 -26.24 -16.01
CA GLY A 50 22.04 -26.99 -15.84
C GLY A 50 23.30 -26.25 -16.33
N ASP A 51 23.15 -25.18 -17.11
CA ASP A 51 24.30 -24.35 -17.49
C ASP A 51 24.88 -23.65 -16.26
N THR A 52 26.19 -23.44 -16.25
CA THR A 52 26.81 -22.48 -15.34
C THR A 52 26.41 -21.07 -15.79
N GLN A 53 26.10 -20.18 -14.85
CA GLN A 53 25.81 -18.78 -15.19
C GLN A 53 27.02 -18.18 -15.92
N GLN A 54 26.79 -17.62 -17.12
CA GLN A 54 27.85 -17.16 -18.02
C GLN A 54 28.64 -15.95 -17.49
N GLN A 55 28.10 -15.28 -16.48
CA GLN A 55 28.84 -14.24 -15.78
C GLN A 55 29.90 -14.92 -14.91
N GLU A 56 31.18 -14.78 -15.27
CA GLU A 56 32.29 -15.16 -14.40
C GLU A 56 32.19 -14.32 -13.12
N VAL A 57 31.60 -14.91 -12.08
CA VAL A 57 31.50 -14.28 -10.77
C VAL A 57 32.78 -14.60 -10.03
N VAL A 58 33.79 -13.73 -10.14
CA VAL A 58 34.78 -13.61 -9.06
C VAL A 58 34.07 -12.85 -7.94
N PRO A 59 33.64 -13.52 -6.86
CA PRO A 59 32.89 -12.84 -5.82
C PRO A 59 33.77 -11.71 -5.27
N PRO A 60 33.27 -10.47 -5.22
CA PRO A 60 34.01 -9.41 -4.56
C PRO A 60 34.23 -9.80 -3.09
N ALA A 61 35.25 -9.23 -2.47
CA ALA A 61 35.48 -9.42 -1.04
C ALA A 61 34.19 -9.10 -0.25
N SER A 62 33.68 -10.08 0.49
CA SER A 62 32.48 -9.93 1.30
C SER A 62 32.82 -9.40 2.68
N LEU A 63 31.99 -8.48 3.19
CA LEU A 63 32.00 -8.13 4.61
C LEU A 63 31.07 -9.08 5.36
N THR A 64 31.61 -9.74 6.38
CA THR A 64 30.82 -10.55 7.33
C THR A 64 30.54 -9.69 8.56
N LEU A 65 29.26 -9.44 8.84
CA LEU A 65 28.81 -8.58 9.94
C LEU A 65 27.77 -9.34 10.76
N ALA A 66 27.92 -9.37 12.09
CA ALA A 66 26.81 -9.73 12.96
C ALA A 66 25.81 -8.56 13.01
N PRO A 67 24.51 -8.80 13.24
CA PRO A 67 23.54 -7.71 13.43
C PRO A 67 23.95 -6.71 14.51
N GLU A 68 24.69 -7.16 15.53
CA GLU A 68 25.19 -6.41 16.68
C GLU A 68 26.28 -5.41 16.28
N ASP A 69 27.01 -5.70 15.21
CA ASP A 69 28.07 -4.83 14.67
C ASP A 69 27.50 -3.68 13.82
N LEU A 70 26.20 -3.72 13.51
CA LEU A 70 25.55 -2.69 12.70
C LEU A 70 25.39 -1.40 13.50
N LYS A 71 25.90 -0.28 12.95
CA LYS A 71 25.67 1.07 13.48
C LYS A 71 24.19 1.39 13.70
N SER A 72 23.32 0.87 12.83
CA SER A 72 21.87 0.98 12.95
C SER A 72 21.20 -0.21 12.26
N LYS A 73 20.67 -1.15 13.07
CA LYS A 73 19.86 -2.27 12.59
C LYS A 73 18.70 -1.77 11.72
N TYR A 74 18.02 -0.69 12.16
CA TYR A 74 16.92 -0.07 11.41
C TYR A 74 17.35 0.39 10.01
N ASN A 75 18.40 1.22 9.90
CA ASN A 75 18.82 1.75 8.61
C ASN A 75 19.28 0.64 7.66
N PHE A 76 19.97 -0.38 8.19
CA PHE A 76 20.44 -1.51 7.41
C PHE A 76 19.29 -2.33 6.81
N PHE A 77 18.37 -2.85 7.64
CA PHE A 77 17.25 -3.69 7.15
C PHE A 77 16.30 -2.92 6.23
N ILE A 78 15.87 -1.75 6.71
CA ILE A 78 15.73 -0.50 5.96
C ILE A 78 16.04 -0.47 4.46
N SER A 79 17.32 -0.35 4.18
CA SER A 79 17.84 -0.15 2.83
C SER A 79 18.12 -1.47 2.12
N ALA A 80 18.32 -2.56 2.85
CA ALA A 80 18.67 -3.86 2.29
C ALA A 80 17.44 -4.63 1.77
N TYR A 81 16.30 -4.58 2.47
CA TYR A 81 15.09 -5.29 2.07
C TYR A 81 14.14 -4.34 1.33
N VAL A 82 14.34 -4.25 0.01
CA VAL A 82 13.64 -3.34 -0.91
C VAL A 82 13.38 -4.02 -2.27
N PRO A 83 12.38 -3.57 -3.06
CA PRO A 83 11.33 -2.62 -2.71
C PRO A 83 10.33 -3.21 -1.71
N ARG A 84 9.84 -2.40 -0.76
CA ARG A 84 8.77 -2.81 0.16
C ARG A 84 7.40 -2.29 -0.30
N PRO A 85 6.36 -3.13 -0.33
CA PRO A 85 5.00 -2.66 -0.55
C PRO A 85 4.54 -1.77 0.61
N ILE A 86 3.61 -0.87 0.31
CA ILE A 86 3.06 0.07 1.29
C ILE A 86 1.59 -0.25 1.50
N ALA A 87 1.23 -0.66 2.72
CA ALA A 87 -0.15 -0.74 3.17
C ALA A 87 -0.52 0.61 3.80
N LEU A 88 -1.40 1.38 3.16
CA LEU A 88 -2.03 2.52 3.80
C LEU A 88 -3.27 2.03 4.55
N VAL A 89 -3.20 2.04 5.88
CA VAL A 89 -4.20 1.41 6.75
C VAL A 89 -5.10 2.47 7.33
N SER A 90 -6.41 2.36 7.09
CA SER A 90 -7.40 3.12 7.84
C SER A 90 -8.01 2.29 8.96
N SER A 91 -8.36 2.94 10.06
CA SER A 91 -8.91 2.34 11.26
C SER A 91 -9.86 3.32 11.95
N ILE A 92 -10.64 2.83 12.91
CA ILE A 92 -11.57 3.66 13.69
C ILE A 92 -11.51 3.26 15.16
N SER A 93 -11.60 4.24 16.06
CA SER A 93 -11.71 4.03 17.50
C SER A 93 -13.15 3.63 17.90
N TYR A 94 -13.36 3.27 19.17
CA TYR A 94 -14.70 3.06 19.72
C TYR A 94 -15.56 4.33 19.69
N ASP A 95 -14.94 5.49 19.90
CA ASP A 95 -15.58 6.80 19.91
C ASP A 95 -15.80 7.37 18.50
N GLY A 96 -15.47 6.60 17.46
CA GLY A 96 -15.66 7.00 16.06
C GLY A 96 -14.53 7.86 15.49
N LEU A 97 -13.42 8.02 16.20
CA LEU A 97 -12.25 8.75 15.68
C LEU A 97 -11.56 7.92 14.60
N ILE A 98 -11.45 8.50 13.41
CA ILE A 98 -10.90 7.85 12.22
C ILE A 98 -9.41 8.18 12.12
N ASN A 99 -8.61 7.18 11.79
CA ASN A 99 -7.18 7.33 11.55
C ASN A 99 -6.79 6.68 10.22
N ILE A 100 -5.80 7.24 9.52
CA ILE A 100 -5.13 6.57 8.39
C ILE A 100 -3.61 6.76 8.45
N ALA A 101 -2.83 5.69 8.23
CA ALA A 101 -1.36 5.75 8.29
C ALA A 101 -0.68 4.70 7.40
N PRO A 102 0.54 4.97 6.87
CA PRO A 102 1.23 4.05 5.97
C PRO A 102 2.18 3.10 6.70
N PHE A 103 2.19 1.83 6.29
CA PHE A 103 3.02 0.77 6.85
C PHE A 103 3.80 0.07 5.73
N SER A 104 5.13 0.19 5.75
CA SER A 104 6.00 -0.51 4.77
C SER A 104 6.48 -1.88 5.25
N TYR A 105 6.18 -2.25 6.49
CA TYR A 105 6.41 -3.60 7.00
C TYR A 105 5.11 -4.38 6.81
N SER A 106 4.77 -4.66 5.56
CA SER A 106 3.48 -5.20 5.16
C SER A 106 3.60 -6.18 4.00
N GLY A 107 2.55 -6.97 3.77
CA GLY A 107 2.50 -7.93 2.67
C GLY A 107 1.29 -8.85 2.71
N ILE A 108 1.30 -9.84 1.81
CA ILE A 108 0.32 -10.93 1.75
C ILE A 108 0.86 -12.10 2.57
N VAL A 109 0.01 -12.72 3.39
CA VAL A 109 0.32 -13.94 4.16
C VAL A 109 -0.19 -15.18 3.44
N ASN A 110 -1.41 -15.13 2.93
CA ASN A 110 -2.08 -16.28 2.32
C ASN A 110 -3.14 -15.81 1.29
N HIS A 111 -3.50 -16.68 0.36
CA HIS A 111 -4.57 -16.45 -0.61
C HIS A 111 -5.84 -17.28 -0.34
N ASP A 112 -5.75 -18.37 0.42
CA ASP A 112 -6.93 -19.15 0.84
C ASP A 112 -6.87 -19.55 2.34
N PRO A 113 -7.51 -18.79 3.24
CA PRO A 113 -8.24 -17.55 2.96
C PRO A 113 -7.30 -16.39 2.59
N GLY A 114 -7.83 -15.37 1.91
CA GLY A 114 -7.11 -14.13 1.66
C GLY A 114 -6.72 -13.44 2.96
N THR A 115 -5.42 -13.37 3.23
CA THR A 115 -4.87 -12.86 4.50
C THR A 115 -3.68 -11.96 4.23
N ILE A 116 -3.64 -10.83 4.93
CA ILE A 116 -2.59 -9.82 4.84
C ILE A 116 -1.97 -9.53 6.20
N VAL A 117 -0.81 -8.89 6.18
CA VAL A 117 -0.07 -8.50 7.39
C VAL A 117 0.44 -7.07 7.28
N PHE A 118 0.46 -6.38 8.42
CA PHE A 118 1.28 -5.19 8.63
C PHE A 118 1.84 -5.16 10.05
N SER A 119 2.99 -4.53 10.24
CA SER A 119 3.64 -4.42 11.54
C SER A 119 3.70 -2.97 12.02
N CYS A 120 3.18 -2.74 13.23
CA CYS A 120 3.28 -1.47 13.93
C CYS A 120 4.61 -1.44 14.69
N VAL A 121 5.63 -0.84 14.07
CA VAL A 121 6.97 -0.66 14.64
C VAL A 121 7.05 0.78 15.14
N ASP A 122 6.70 1.03 16.40
CA ASP A 122 6.77 2.38 16.95
C ASP A 122 7.56 2.43 18.26
N LYS A 123 8.37 3.50 18.36
CA LYS A 123 9.08 3.94 19.56
C LYS A 123 8.14 4.63 20.56
N ARG A 124 6.93 5.04 20.14
CA ARG A 124 5.88 5.53 21.03
C ARG A 124 5.26 4.36 21.78
N LYS A 125 5.25 4.44 23.11
CA LYS A 125 4.60 3.46 23.98
C LYS A 125 3.16 3.20 23.50
N GLY A 126 2.91 2.06 22.86
CA GLY A 126 1.56 1.63 22.44
C GLY A 126 1.31 1.40 20.96
N GLY A 127 2.29 1.63 20.06
CA GLY A 127 2.20 1.21 18.64
C GLY A 127 1.33 2.10 17.73
N GLY A 128 1.07 3.35 18.14
CA GLY A 128 0.28 4.31 17.38
C GLY A 128 -1.24 4.10 17.48
N ASP A 129 -2.00 5.07 17.00
CA ASP A 129 -3.47 5.07 17.09
C ASP A 129 -4.10 4.00 16.21
N THR A 130 -3.50 3.67 15.06
CA THR A 130 -3.90 2.52 14.25
C THR A 130 -3.90 1.21 15.05
N LEU A 131 -2.85 0.91 15.82
CA LEU A 131 -2.78 -0.32 16.60
C LEU A 131 -3.83 -0.33 17.72
N LYS A 132 -4.04 0.80 18.39
CA LYS A 132 -5.07 0.94 19.43
C LYS A 132 -6.46 0.66 18.84
N ASN A 133 -6.78 1.31 17.72
CA ASN A 133 -8.04 1.15 17.01
C ASN A 133 -8.25 -0.29 16.57
N VAL A 134 -7.26 -0.92 15.95
CA VAL A 134 -7.33 -2.30 15.45
C VAL A 134 -7.49 -3.32 16.58
N LYS A 135 -6.81 -3.11 17.73
CA LYS A 135 -7.00 -3.93 18.93
C LYS A 135 -8.42 -3.81 19.47
N ALA A 136 -8.93 -2.58 19.50
CA ALA A 136 -10.24 -2.25 20.03
C ALA A 136 -11.36 -2.79 19.14
N THR A 137 -11.38 -2.44 17.86
CA THR A 137 -12.52 -2.66 16.95
C THR A 137 -12.39 -3.92 16.11
N ARG A 138 -11.21 -4.54 16.05
CA ARG A 138 -10.92 -5.75 15.26
C ARG A 138 -11.16 -5.58 13.75
N GLU A 139 -11.18 -4.34 13.27
CA GLU A 139 -11.49 -3.97 11.89
C GLU A 139 -10.51 -2.92 11.35
N PHE A 140 -10.19 -3.02 10.08
CA PHE A 140 -9.35 -2.05 9.35
C PHE A 140 -9.55 -2.18 7.84
N VAL A 141 -9.08 -1.19 7.08
CA VAL A 141 -8.98 -1.29 5.62
C VAL A 141 -7.53 -1.09 5.21
N VAL A 142 -7.04 -1.90 4.28
CA VAL A 142 -5.73 -1.73 3.64
C VAL A 142 -5.88 -1.24 2.22
N HIS A 143 -5.17 -0.17 1.89
CA HIS A 143 -5.08 0.38 0.55
C HIS A 143 -3.69 0.18 -0.02
N VAL A 144 -3.61 -0.11 -1.31
CA VAL A 144 -2.34 -0.04 -2.04
C VAL A 144 -2.12 1.40 -2.50
N VAL A 145 -0.99 1.99 -2.07
CA VAL A 145 -0.62 3.36 -2.44
C VAL A 145 -0.26 3.44 -3.92
N SER A 146 -0.95 4.30 -4.66
CA SER A 146 -0.72 4.54 -6.09
C SER A 146 0.00 5.86 -6.31
N GLU A 147 0.71 5.98 -7.44
CA GLU A 147 1.51 7.15 -7.84
C GLU A 147 0.78 8.49 -7.61
N TRP A 148 -0.50 8.58 -7.96
CA TRP A 148 -1.25 9.84 -7.95
C TRP A 148 -1.65 10.37 -6.57
N TYR A 149 -1.49 9.59 -5.50
CA TYR A 149 -1.83 10.02 -4.14
C TYR A 149 -0.73 9.72 -3.11
N VAL A 150 0.48 9.44 -3.57
CA VAL A 150 1.61 9.09 -2.69
C VAL A 150 1.99 10.22 -1.73
N GLU A 151 1.90 11.48 -2.16
CA GLU A 151 2.21 12.62 -1.30
C GLU A 151 1.20 12.76 -0.16
N ALA A 152 -0.10 12.61 -0.46
CA ALA A 152 -1.16 12.58 0.54
C ALA A 152 -0.96 11.39 1.51
N ALA A 153 -0.69 10.19 0.99
CA ALA A 153 -0.38 9.03 1.82
C ALA A 153 0.86 9.27 2.71
N ASN A 154 1.90 9.92 2.19
CA ASN A 154 3.09 10.27 2.97
C ASN A 154 2.78 11.32 4.05
N HIS A 155 1.91 12.30 3.78
CA HIS A 155 1.50 13.30 4.76
C HIS A 155 0.85 12.67 6.01
N THR A 156 0.11 11.58 5.83
CA THR A 156 -0.52 10.85 6.95
C THR A 156 0.47 10.21 7.94
N CYS A 157 1.77 10.13 7.62
CA CYS A 157 2.77 9.65 8.59
C CYS A 157 3.27 10.74 9.56
N GLY A 158 2.73 11.95 9.48
CA GLY A 158 3.05 13.06 10.38
C GLY A 158 2.68 12.78 11.84
N ASN A 159 3.24 13.57 12.76
CA ASN A 159 2.89 13.52 14.18
C ASN A 159 1.66 14.39 14.44
N PHE A 160 0.49 13.83 14.22
CA PHE A 160 -0.77 14.50 14.52
C PHE A 160 -1.19 14.25 15.98
N ALA A 161 -2.04 15.13 16.49
CA ALA A 161 -2.73 14.88 17.75
C ALA A 161 -3.80 13.77 17.56
N PRO A 162 -4.14 13.00 18.60
CA PRO A 162 -5.03 11.83 18.47
C PRO A 162 -6.45 12.12 17.97
N ASP A 163 -6.89 13.38 18.05
CA ASP A 163 -8.20 13.86 17.64
C ASP A 163 -8.23 14.39 16.19
N VAL A 164 -7.08 14.46 15.52
CA VAL A 164 -6.97 14.92 14.14
C VAL A 164 -7.25 13.77 13.18
N ASN A 165 -8.21 13.97 12.28
CA ASN A 165 -8.48 13.04 11.19
C ASN A 165 -7.46 13.24 10.05
N GLU A 166 -6.52 12.30 9.87
CA GLU A 166 -5.48 12.46 8.84
C GLU A 166 -6.02 12.36 7.41
N PHE A 167 -7.22 11.79 7.17
CA PHE A 167 -7.85 11.86 5.85
C PHE A 167 -8.06 13.31 5.43
N GLU A 168 -8.66 14.10 6.32
CA GLU A 168 -8.97 15.50 6.05
C GLU A 168 -7.68 16.32 5.91
N SER A 169 -6.71 16.11 6.81
CA SER A 169 -5.42 16.79 6.75
C SER A 169 -4.64 16.50 5.46
N ALA A 170 -4.73 15.26 4.95
CA ALA A 170 -4.07 14.83 3.72
C ALA A 170 -4.89 15.13 2.44
N GLY A 171 -6.12 15.63 2.56
CA GLY A 171 -7.03 15.84 1.43
C GLY A 171 -7.54 14.54 0.78
N LEU A 172 -7.54 13.43 1.51
CA LEU A 172 -8.10 12.14 1.07
C LEU A 172 -9.60 12.08 1.32
N ARG A 173 -10.37 11.61 0.34
CA ARG A 173 -11.83 11.54 0.47
C ARG A 173 -12.24 10.21 1.09
N MET A 174 -12.96 10.28 2.20
CA MET A 174 -13.52 9.10 2.86
C MET A 174 -14.74 8.56 2.09
N ILE A 175 -14.78 7.25 1.88
CA ILE A 175 -15.93 6.51 1.38
C ILE A 175 -16.26 5.40 2.37
N SER A 176 -17.54 5.20 2.68
CA SER A 176 -17.96 4.12 3.57
C SER A 176 -17.55 2.74 3.05
N SER A 177 -17.09 1.90 3.98
CA SER A 177 -16.89 0.47 3.78
C SER A 177 -18.23 -0.27 3.84
N THR A 178 -18.27 -1.52 3.36
CA THR A 178 -19.48 -2.34 3.26
C THR A 178 -19.59 -3.41 4.35
N LYS A 179 -18.45 -3.99 4.77
CA LYS A 179 -18.34 -5.11 5.72
C LYS A 179 -17.64 -4.74 7.04
N VAL A 180 -16.93 -3.62 7.06
CA VAL A 180 -16.23 -3.07 8.24
C VAL A 180 -16.57 -1.60 8.45
N LYS A 181 -16.28 -1.05 9.64
CA LYS A 181 -16.54 0.35 10.00
C LYS A 181 -15.54 1.37 9.45
N PRO A 182 -14.21 1.12 9.45
CA PRO A 182 -13.25 2.12 8.99
C PRO A 182 -13.49 2.50 7.52
N PRO A 183 -13.43 3.79 7.16
CA PRO A 183 -13.68 4.23 5.79
C PRO A 183 -12.53 3.88 4.87
N ARG A 184 -12.81 3.85 3.56
CA ARG A 184 -11.82 3.71 2.49
C ARG A 184 -11.41 5.07 1.95
N ALA A 185 -10.20 5.19 1.42
CA ALA A 185 -9.77 6.34 0.62
C ALA A 185 -10.29 6.21 -0.81
N ALA A 186 -11.01 7.22 -1.31
CA ALA A 186 -11.55 7.26 -2.67
C ALA A 186 -10.47 7.26 -3.75
N GLU A 187 -9.28 7.75 -3.41
CA GLU A 187 -8.12 7.82 -4.29
C GLU A 187 -7.51 6.45 -4.56
N ALA A 188 -7.73 5.46 -3.67
CA ALA A 188 -7.10 4.16 -3.77
C ALA A 188 -7.74 3.30 -4.87
N ALA A 189 -6.95 2.90 -5.87
CA ALA A 189 -7.41 1.97 -6.91
C ALA A 189 -7.64 0.54 -6.40
N LEU A 190 -7.07 0.18 -5.24
CA LEU A 190 -7.31 -1.08 -4.56
C LEU A 190 -7.42 -0.85 -3.05
N ALA A 191 -8.53 -1.29 -2.47
CA ALA A 191 -8.80 -1.28 -1.04
C ALA A 191 -9.35 -2.64 -0.59
N MET A 192 -8.89 -3.13 0.55
CA MET A 192 -9.27 -4.41 1.12
C MET A 192 -9.83 -4.18 2.52
N GLU A 193 -11.10 -4.52 2.72
CA GLU A 193 -11.73 -4.50 4.03
C GLU A 193 -11.31 -5.75 4.80
N CYS A 194 -10.83 -5.56 6.03
CA CYS A 194 -10.17 -6.61 6.79
C CYS A 194 -10.73 -6.72 8.20
N ARG A 195 -10.85 -7.96 8.67
CA ARG A 195 -11.06 -8.28 10.08
C ARG A 195 -9.80 -8.90 10.65
N VAL A 196 -9.47 -8.55 11.88
CA VAL A 196 -8.27 -9.07 12.52
C VAL A 196 -8.43 -10.55 12.81
N ASP A 197 -7.43 -11.34 12.42
CA ASP A 197 -7.26 -12.73 12.85
C ASP A 197 -6.34 -12.76 14.07
N HIS A 198 -5.10 -12.28 13.92
CA HIS A 198 -4.06 -12.32 14.96
C HIS A 198 -3.45 -10.95 15.24
N ILE A 199 -3.07 -10.74 16.50
CA ILE A 199 -2.24 -9.61 16.95
C ILE A 199 -1.10 -10.21 17.76
N ILE A 200 0.12 -10.11 17.23
CA ILE A 200 1.27 -10.86 17.72
C ILE A 200 2.37 -9.86 18.12
N PRO A 201 2.69 -9.72 19.42
CA PRO A 201 3.80 -8.87 19.86
C PRO A 201 5.14 -9.50 19.48
N MET A 202 6.05 -8.69 18.96
CA MET A 202 7.43 -9.09 18.63
C MET A 202 8.35 -8.62 19.75
N HIS A 203 9.16 -9.53 20.28
CA HIS A 203 10.05 -9.28 21.42
C HIS A 203 11.51 -9.21 20.95
N ASN A 204 12.31 -8.33 21.57
CA ASN A 204 13.76 -8.39 21.45
C ASN A 204 14.37 -9.35 22.49
N ASP A 205 15.69 -9.49 22.51
CA ASP A 205 16.41 -10.39 23.42
C ASP A 205 16.23 -10.04 24.91
N THR A 206 15.80 -8.81 25.23
CA THR A 206 15.48 -8.39 26.60
C THR A 206 14.03 -8.71 26.99
N GLY A 207 13.24 -9.32 26.09
CA GLY A 207 11.83 -9.61 26.28
C GLY A 207 10.89 -8.41 26.08
N ALA A 208 11.41 -7.25 25.67
CA ALA A 208 10.60 -6.04 25.45
C ALA A 208 9.89 -6.10 24.09
N VAL A 209 8.62 -5.68 24.05
CA VAL A 209 7.87 -5.57 22.80
C VAL A 209 8.42 -4.41 21.96
N THR A 210 8.93 -4.72 20.78
CA THR A 210 9.53 -3.75 19.84
C THR A 210 8.69 -3.48 18.60
N ALA A 211 7.76 -4.39 18.30
CA ALA A 211 6.77 -4.22 17.26
C ALA A 211 5.52 -5.05 17.60
N THR A 212 4.40 -4.75 16.96
CA THR A 212 3.22 -5.61 16.99
C THR A 212 2.77 -5.91 15.57
N MET A 213 2.79 -7.19 15.23
CA MET A 213 2.32 -7.69 13.95
C MET A 213 0.81 -7.90 13.99
N VAL A 214 0.10 -7.34 13.02
CA VAL A 214 -1.34 -7.52 12.83
C VAL A 214 -1.53 -8.37 11.58
N VAL A 215 -2.22 -9.49 11.74
CA VAL A 215 -2.65 -10.38 10.65
C VAL A 215 -4.16 -10.25 10.53
N GLY A 216 -4.66 -9.97 9.34
CA GLY A 216 -6.09 -9.83 9.10
C GLY A 216 -6.56 -10.56 7.86
N ARG A 217 -7.76 -11.12 7.98
CA ARG A 217 -8.51 -11.73 6.88
C ARG A 217 -9.18 -10.65 6.05
N VAL A 218 -8.96 -10.71 4.74
CA VAL A 218 -9.68 -9.88 3.76
C VAL A 218 -11.11 -10.42 3.64
N VAL A 219 -12.09 -9.57 3.93
CA VAL A 219 -13.52 -9.91 3.90
C VAL A 219 -14.27 -9.25 2.75
N LEU A 220 -13.71 -8.20 2.14
CA LEU A 220 -14.21 -7.61 0.90
C LEU A 220 -13.09 -6.87 0.16
N ILE A 221 -13.11 -6.89 -1.17
CA ILE A 221 -12.13 -6.21 -2.02
C ILE A 221 -12.85 -5.20 -2.89
N HIS A 222 -12.28 -4.00 -2.99
CA HIS A 222 -12.71 -2.94 -3.90
C HIS A 222 -11.55 -2.64 -4.84
N VAL A 223 -11.77 -2.82 -6.14
CA VAL A 223 -10.80 -2.51 -7.17
C VAL A 223 -11.45 -1.62 -8.22
N HIS A 224 -10.75 -0.58 -8.67
CA HIS A 224 -11.23 0.23 -9.78
C HIS A 224 -11.31 -0.63 -11.04
N GLU A 225 -12.45 -0.59 -11.75
CA GLU A 225 -12.68 -1.41 -12.94
C GLU A 225 -11.53 -1.36 -13.96
N PRO A 226 -10.93 -0.19 -14.30
CA PRO A 226 -9.83 -0.14 -15.26
C PRO A 226 -8.56 -0.85 -14.79
N ALA A 227 -8.43 -1.17 -13.50
CA ALA A 227 -7.30 -1.85 -12.90
C ALA A 227 -7.53 -3.36 -12.70
N PHE A 228 -8.70 -3.89 -13.05
CA PHE A 228 -9.02 -5.31 -12.90
C PHE A 228 -9.31 -5.94 -14.27
N ASP A 229 -8.55 -6.98 -14.60
CA ASP A 229 -8.82 -7.85 -15.74
C ASP A 229 -9.77 -8.96 -15.26
N ALA A 230 -11.07 -8.79 -15.52
CA ALA A 230 -12.11 -9.71 -15.07
C ALA A 230 -12.00 -11.11 -15.71
N ASP A 231 -11.51 -11.20 -16.94
CA ASP A 231 -11.35 -12.46 -17.65
C ASP A 231 -10.23 -13.31 -17.03
N LYS A 232 -9.15 -12.66 -16.59
CA LYS A 232 -8.02 -13.34 -15.94
C LYS A 232 -8.12 -13.38 -14.41
N GLY A 233 -8.99 -12.58 -13.81
CA GLY A 233 -9.09 -12.42 -12.36
C GLY A 233 -7.86 -11.76 -11.73
N VAL A 234 -7.16 -10.88 -12.45
CA VAL A 234 -5.90 -10.26 -11.98
C VAL A 234 -5.97 -8.74 -11.94
N VAL A 235 -5.17 -8.15 -11.04
CA VAL A 235 -4.97 -6.70 -11.00
C VAL A 235 -3.86 -6.31 -11.99
N LEU A 236 -4.11 -5.26 -12.76
CA LEU A 236 -3.21 -4.74 -13.79
C LEU A 236 -2.25 -3.70 -13.19
N PRO A 237 -0.95 -4.00 -13.02
CA PRO A 237 0.00 -3.10 -12.35
C PRO A 237 0.14 -1.74 -13.04
N GLU A 238 0.03 -1.68 -14.36
CA GLU A 238 0.11 -0.46 -15.17
C GLU A 238 -1.09 0.48 -14.96
N LYS A 239 -2.14 -0.01 -14.31
CA LYS A 239 -3.36 0.71 -13.94
C LYS A 239 -3.41 0.98 -12.44
N LEU A 240 -2.95 0.03 -11.64
CA LEU A 240 -2.80 0.18 -10.19
C LEU A 240 -1.73 1.22 -9.84
N ARG A 241 -0.66 1.32 -10.64
CA ARG A 241 0.49 2.22 -10.44
C ARG A 241 1.00 2.24 -8.99
N PRO A 242 1.29 1.08 -8.39
CA PRO A 242 1.61 1.03 -6.98
C PRO A 242 3.00 1.62 -6.71
N MET A 243 3.13 2.27 -5.56
CA MET A 243 4.38 2.82 -5.05
C MET A 243 5.09 1.82 -4.14
N ALA A 244 6.41 1.84 -4.19
CA ALA A 244 7.29 1.10 -3.30
C ALA A 244 8.03 2.03 -2.34
N ARG A 245 8.29 1.55 -1.12
CA ARG A 245 9.18 2.20 -0.16
C ARG A 245 10.57 1.55 -0.22
N LEU A 246 11.61 2.39 -0.22
CA LEU A 246 13.01 1.96 -0.18
C LEU A 246 13.63 2.28 1.20
N GLY A 247 14.96 2.47 1.26
CA GLY A 247 15.65 2.96 2.45
C GLY A 247 15.34 4.43 2.74
N GLY A 248 15.36 4.81 4.03
CA GLY A 248 15.09 6.18 4.46
C GLY A 248 13.73 6.71 4.01
N ASN A 249 13.75 7.90 3.40
CA ASN A 249 12.55 8.60 2.91
C ASN A 249 12.27 8.34 1.41
N THR A 250 13.00 7.41 0.80
CA THR A 250 12.98 7.20 -0.64
C THR A 250 11.82 6.31 -1.08
N TYR A 251 11.13 6.71 -2.14
CA TYR A 251 10.08 5.95 -2.82
C TYR A 251 10.53 5.57 -4.24
N SER A 252 9.89 4.56 -4.82
CA SER A 252 10.06 4.17 -6.22
C SER A 252 8.71 3.82 -6.84
N THR A 253 8.57 4.08 -8.15
CA THR A 253 7.52 3.46 -8.97
C THR A 253 7.91 2.01 -9.27
N ILE A 254 6.97 1.20 -9.77
CA ILE A 254 7.33 -0.04 -10.45
C ILE A 254 8.01 0.34 -11.78
N GLY A 255 9.23 -0.14 -12.00
CA GLY A 255 10.03 0.09 -13.21
C GLY A 255 9.52 -0.71 -14.41
N ASP A 256 10.45 -1.28 -15.18
CA ASP A 256 10.09 -2.16 -16.30
C ASP A 256 9.47 -3.48 -15.80
N ILE A 257 8.39 -3.91 -16.46
CA ILE A 257 7.62 -5.11 -16.13
C ILE A 257 7.72 -6.08 -17.32
N PHE A 258 8.08 -7.33 -17.06
CA PHE A 258 8.17 -8.41 -18.05
C PHE A 258 7.75 -9.74 -17.44
N ASP A 259 7.23 -10.64 -18.27
CA ASP A 259 6.79 -11.97 -17.85
C ASP A 259 7.94 -12.99 -18.00
N ILE A 260 8.15 -13.82 -16.97
CA ILE A 260 8.94 -15.05 -17.06
C ILE A 260 7.99 -16.21 -16.76
N ALA A 261 7.88 -17.16 -17.69
CA ALA A 261 7.06 -18.35 -17.48
C ALA A 261 7.69 -19.25 -16.40
N ARG A 262 6.86 -19.80 -15.51
CA ARG A 262 7.32 -20.78 -14.52
C ARG A 262 7.88 -22.02 -15.25
N PRO A 263 9.09 -22.49 -14.93
CA PRO A 263 9.65 -23.68 -15.56
C PRO A 263 8.79 -24.92 -15.30
N LYS A 264 8.57 -25.74 -16.34
CA LYS A 264 8.01 -27.09 -16.20
C LYS A 264 9.18 -28.07 -16.09
N VAL A 265 9.54 -28.46 -14.87
CA VAL A 265 10.51 -29.54 -14.67
C VAL A 265 9.74 -30.85 -14.82
N ILE A 266 9.98 -31.58 -15.91
CA ILE A 266 9.46 -32.94 -16.06
C ILE A 266 10.39 -33.83 -15.25
N SER A 267 9.92 -34.38 -14.14
CA SER A 267 10.63 -35.46 -13.45
C SER A 267 10.56 -36.71 -14.33
N SER A 268 11.71 -37.15 -14.85
CA SER A 268 11.89 -38.45 -15.48
C SER A 268 11.85 -39.57 -14.45
#